data_AF-W8ALX6-F1
#
_entry.id   AF-W8ALX6-F1
#
_cell.length_a   1.000
_cell.length_b   1.000
_cell.length_c   1.000
_cell.angle_alpha   90.00
_cell.angle_beta   90.00
_cell.angle_gamma   90.00
#
_symmetry.space_group_name_H-M   'P 1'
#
loop_
_entity.id
_entity.type
_entity.pdbx_description
1 polymer ?
#
loop_
_entity_poly.entity_id
_entity_poly.type
_entity_poly.pdbx_seq_one_letter_code
_entity_poly.pdbx_strand_id
1 'polypeptide(L)'
;MSRINDIAMLRKQSRFNARKKFQFAILVIRAMIRIRRLRYTAEPLRVEEAIRDPYRVKVLRKVIDGCAFRVYGHWVKKGEGQNRAALFENTPRTELHALYINNLSR
;
A
#
# COMPACT_ATOMS: atom_id res chain seq x y z
N MET A 1 -43.96 -5.50 -0.53
CA MET A 1 -43.13 -6.55 0.09
C MET A 1 -41.67 -6.21 -0.14
N SER A 2 -40.76 -6.57 0.78
CA SER A 2 -39.32 -6.28 0.65
C SER A 2 -38.68 -7.16 -0.42
N ARG A 3 -37.79 -6.60 -1.25
CA ARG A 3 -36.98 -7.31 -2.26
C ARG A 3 -36.30 -8.57 -1.70
N ILE A 4 -35.92 -8.55 -0.43
CA ILE A 4 -35.27 -9.67 0.26
C ILE A 4 -36.23 -10.86 0.39
N ASN A 5 -37.50 -10.60 0.69
CA ASN A 5 -38.53 -11.65 0.82
C ASN A 5 -38.83 -12.28 -0.55
N ASP A 6 -38.85 -11.48 -1.62
CA ASP A 6 -39.07 -11.96 -2.98
C ASP A 6 -37.93 -12.90 -3.43
N ILE A 7 -36.68 -12.53 -3.16
CA ILE A 7 -35.51 -13.36 -3.45
C ILE A 7 -35.55 -14.67 -2.64
N ALA A 8 -35.94 -14.60 -1.36
CA ALA A 8 -36.08 -15.78 -0.52
C ALA A 8 -37.16 -16.74 -1.04
N MET A 9 -38.29 -16.20 -1.49
CA MET A 9 -39.41 -16.98 -2.04
C MET A 9 -39.03 -17.66 -3.36
N LEU A 10 -38.35 -16.93 -4.26
CA LEU A 10 -37.80 -17.49 -5.51
C LEU A 10 -36.77 -18.60 -5.26
N ARG A 11 -35.94 -18.45 -4.22
CA ARG A 11 -35.00 -19.50 -3.79
C ARG A 11 -35.71 -20.76 -3.31
N LYS A 12 -36.82 -20.60 -2.58
CA LYS A 12 -37.62 -21.71 -2.06
C LYS A 12 -38.33 -22.49 -3.18
N GLN A 13 -38.70 -21.81 -4.27
CA GLN A 13 -39.31 -22.42 -5.46
C GLN A 13 -38.28 -23.03 -6.43
N SER A 14 -36.99 -22.70 -6.31
CA SER A 14 -35.95 -23.22 -7.19
C SER A 14 -35.74 -24.73 -6.99
N ARG A 15 -36.06 -25.54 -8.01
CA ARG A 15 -35.65 -26.95 -8.07
C ARG A 15 -34.12 -27.08 -8.07
N PHE A 16 -33.62 -28.17 -7.47
CA PHE A 16 -32.20 -28.48 -7.46
C PHE A 16 -31.69 -28.72 -8.88
N ASN A 17 -30.61 -28.02 -9.25
CA ASN A 17 -29.92 -28.20 -10.52
C ASN A 17 -28.45 -28.52 -10.25
N ALA A 18 -28.08 -29.79 -10.42
CA ALA A 18 -26.75 -30.29 -10.11
C ALA A 18 -25.66 -29.54 -10.88
N ARG A 19 -25.86 -29.27 -12.17
CA ARG A 19 -24.90 -28.57 -13.03
C ARG A 19 -24.61 -27.15 -12.52
N LYS A 20 -25.65 -26.38 -12.20
CA LYS A 20 -25.50 -25.01 -11.67
C LYS A 20 -24.81 -25.01 -10.30
N LYS A 21 -25.15 -25.98 -9.44
CA LYS A 21 -24.54 -26.11 -8.10
C LYS A 21 -23.06 -26.48 -8.19
N PHE A 22 -22.70 -27.37 -9.09
CA PHE A 22 -21.31 -27.76 -9.34
C PHE A 22 -20.48 -26.59 -9.90
N GLN A 23 -21.01 -25.85 -10.89
CA GLN A 23 -20.37 -24.64 -11.42
C GLN A 23 -20.16 -23.59 -10.32
N PHE A 24 -21.15 -23.39 -9.45
CA PHE A 24 -21.03 -22.47 -8.33
C PHE A 24 -19.95 -22.93 -7.34
N ALA A 25 -19.87 -24.23 -7.02
CA ALA A 25 -18.82 -24.76 -6.16
C ALA A 25 -17.42 -24.50 -6.73
N ILE A 26 -17.22 -24.69 -8.05
CA ILE A 26 -15.96 -24.35 -8.73
C ILE A 26 -15.65 -22.86 -8.57
N LEU A 27 -16.62 -21.97 -8.79
CA LEU A 27 -16.43 -20.53 -8.63
C LEU A 27 -16.03 -20.15 -7.20
N VAL A 28 -16.67 -20.74 -6.19
CA VAL A 28 -16.35 -20.54 -4.78
C VAL A 28 -14.91 -20.98 -4.49
N ILE A 29 -14.51 -22.17 -4.94
CA ILE A 29 -13.14 -22.67 -4.75
C ILE A 29 -12.13 -21.72 -5.41
N ARG A 30 -12.37 -21.30 -6.66
CA ARG A 30 -11.50 -20.35 -7.37
C ARG A 30 -11.41 -19.00 -6.66
N ALA A 31 -12.52 -18.49 -6.13
CA ALA A 31 -12.56 -17.26 -5.35
C ALA A 31 -11.74 -17.40 -4.06
N MET A 32 -11.93 -18.50 -3.32
CA MET A 32 -11.17 -18.77 -2.09
C MET A 32 -9.66 -18.88 -2.35
N ILE A 33 -9.25 -19.54 -3.43
CA ILE A 33 -7.84 -19.61 -3.83
C ILE A 33 -7.30 -18.22 -4.16
N ARG A 34 -8.05 -17.39 -4.91
CA ARG A 34 -7.65 -16.00 -5.22
C ARG A 34 -7.49 -15.15 -3.97
N ILE A 35 -8.43 -15.23 -3.03
CA ILE A 35 -8.37 -14.50 -1.76
C ILE A 35 -7.14 -14.94 -0.95
N ARG A 36 -6.89 -16.25 -0.84
CA ARG A 36 -5.69 -16.77 -0.14
C ARG A 36 -4.39 -16.31 -0.80
N ARG A 37 -4.37 -16.22 -2.13
CA ARG A 37 -3.20 -15.75 -2.90
C ARG A 37 -3.07 -14.23 -2.95
N LEU A 38 -4.10 -13.47 -2.57
CA LEU A 38 -4.12 -12.02 -2.68
C LEU A 38 -2.93 -11.35 -1.97
N ARG A 39 -2.47 -11.91 -0.84
CA ARG A 39 -1.27 -11.43 -0.13
C ARG A 39 0.04 -11.53 -0.94
N TYR A 40 0.07 -12.42 -1.93
CA TYR A 40 1.21 -12.65 -2.83
C TYR A 40 1.01 -12.04 -4.21
N THR A 41 -0.24 -11.70 -4.56
CA THR A 41 -0.54 -10.97 -5.78
C THR A 41 -0.20 -9.51 -5.54
N ALA A 42 0.84 -9.01 -6.21
CA ALA A 42 1.14 -7.59 -6.20
C ALA A 42 -0.10 -6.80 -6.65
N GLU A 43 -0.42 -5.73 -5.93
CA GLU A 43 -1.49 -4.82 -6.34
C GLU A 43 -1.16 -4.28 -7.74
N PRO A 44 -2.09 -4.34 -8.71
CA PRO A 44 -1.82 -3.84 -10.04
C PRO A 44 -1.50 -2.34 -9.96
N LEU A 45 -0.25 -2.01 -10.25
CA LEU A 45 0.22 -0.63 -10.32
C LEU A 45 -0.43 0.05 -11.52
N ARG A 46 -1.24 1.07 -11.28
CA ARG A 46 -1.74 1.96 -12.34
C ARG A 46 -0.58 2.83 -12.80
N VAL A 47 -0.02 2.50 -13.97
CA VAL A 47 1.22 3.10 -14.49
C VAL A 47 1.06 4.61 -14.65
N GLU A 48 -0.11 5.08 -15.05
CA GLU A 48 -0.43 6.50 -15.24
C GLU A 48 -0.36 7.28 -13.91
N GLU A 49 -0.83 6.66 -12.82
CA GLU A 49 -0.74 7.26 -11.47
C GLU A 49 0.70 7.26 -10.96
N ALA A 50 1.44 6.18 -11.23
CA ALA A 50 2.84 6.07 -10.85
C ALA A 50 3.74 7.08 -11.57
N ILE A 51 3.44 7.44 -12.81
CA ILE A 51 4.16 8.49 -13.54
C ILE A 51 3.85 9.87 -12.96
N ARG A 52 2.59 10.14 -12.63
CA ARG A 52 2.15 11.44 -12.10
C ARG A 52 2.67 11.72 -10.69
N ASP A 53 2.63 10.71 -9.82
CA ASP A 53 3.09 10.81 -8.44
C ASP A 53 3.78 9.48 -8.02
N PRO A 54 5.06 9.29 -8.39
CA PRO A 54 5.80 8.08 -8.09
C PRO A 54 6.02 7.89 -6.58
N TYR A 55 6.03 8.99 -5.82
CA TYR A 55 6.19 8.96 -4.37
C TYR A 55 4.94 8.45 -3.67
N ARG A 56 3.74 8.48 -4.26
CA ARG A 56 2.53 7.90 -3.65
C ARG A 56 2.63 6.39 -3.48
N VAL A 57 3.31 5.71 -4.41
CA VAL A 57 3.47 4.25 -4.37
C VAL A 57 4.66 3.87 -3.49
N LYS A 58 4.38 3.22 -2.35
CA LYS A 58 5.42 2.84 -1.36
C LYS A 58 6.57 2.04 -1.95
N VAL A 59 6.30 1.14 -2.90
CA VAL A 59 7.33 0.33 -3.55
C VAL A 59 8.25 1.19 -4.42
N LEU A 60 7.69 2.08 -5.25
CA LEU A 60 8.47 2.99 -6.09
C LEU A 60 9.29 3.95 -5.26
N ARG A 61 8.69 4.55 -4.23
CA ARG A 61 9.39 5.40 -3.26
C ARG A 61 10.63 4.71 -2.68
N LYS A 62 10.49 3.45 -2.21
CA LYS A 62 11.62 2.68 -1.68
C LYS A 62 12.73 2.46 -2.70
N VAL A 63 12.39 2.19 -3.96
CA VAL A 63 13.38 2.00 -5.02
C VAL A 63 14.09 3.31 -5.33
N ILE A 64 13.36 4.40 -5.48
CA ILE A 64 13.91 5.74 -5.76
C ILE A 64 14.83 6.18 -4.62
N ASP A 65 14.35 6.17 -3.38
CA ASP A 65 15.11 6.59 -2.21
C ASP A 65 16.33 5.68 -1.98
N GLY A 66 16.19 4.38 -2.23
CA GLY A 66 17.29 3.42 -2.18
C GLY A 66 18.37 3.74 -3.21
N CYS A 67 17.99 4.02 -4.46
CA CYS A 67 18.94 4.43 -5.50
C CYS A 67 19.64 5.75 -5.15
N ALA A 68 18.89 6.76 -4.72
CA ALA A 68 19.44 8.05 -4.31
C ALA A 68 20.45 7.90 -3.17
N PHE A 69 20.11 7.07 -2.16
CA PHE A 69 21.02 6.79 -1.05
C PHE A 69 22.29 6.05 -1.47
N ARG A 70 22.26 5.17 -2.48
CA ARG A 70 23.50 4.54 -2.98
C ARG A 70 24.45 5.53 -3.63
N VAL A 71 23.92 6.54 -4.33
CA VAL A 71 24.72 7.56 -5.01
C VAL A 71 25.23 8.59 -4.00
N TYR A 72 24.34 9.18 -3.22
CA TYR A 72 24.64 10.32 -2.35
C TYR A 72 24.83 9.96 -0.88
N GLY A 73 24.70 8.67 -0.52
CA GLY A 73 24.81 8.24 0.87
C GLY A 73 26.17 8.52 1.49
N HIS A 74 27.23 8.68 0.68
CA HIS A 74 28.55 9.10 1.16
C HIS A 74 28.59 10.57 1.62
N TRP A 75 27.65 11.40 1.21
CA TRP A 75 27.46 12.76 1.73
C TRP A 75 26.76 12.77 3.10
N VAL A 76 26.13 11.65 3.48
CA VAL A 76 25.53 11.46 4.81
C VAL A 76 26.52 10.68 5.67
N LYS A 77 27.25 11.37 6.57
CA LYS A 77 28.19 10.74 7.49
C LYS A 77 27.44 10.09 8.66
N LYS A 78 27.98 9.01 9.24
CA LYS A 78 27.48 8.47 10.51
C LYS A 78 28.03 9.33 11.65
N GLY A 79 27.17 10.16 12.26
CA GLY A 79 27.48 10.93 13.47
C GLY A 79 26.19 11.26 14.22
N GLU A 80 26.30 11.54 15.52
CA GLU A 80 25.18 11.99 16.33
C GLU A 80 24.61 13.30 15.75
N GLY A 81 23.35 13.27 15.32
CA GLY A 81 22.67 14.41 14.69
C GLY A 81 22.51 14.35 13.16
N GLN A 82 23.05 13.34 12.46
CA GLN A 82 22.85 13.22 11.02
C GLN A 82 21.68 12.30 10.65
N ASN A 83 20.60 12.90 10.13
CA ASN A 83 19.43 12.20 9.64
C ASN A 83 19.58 11.92 8.14
N ARG A 84 19.36 10.68 7.69
CA ARG A 84 19.30 10.33 6.25
C ARG A 84 18.20 11.12 5.53
N ALA A 85 17.18 11.57 6.25
CA ALA A 85 16.14 12.44 5.72
C ALA A 85 16.67 13.78 5.22
N ALA A 86 17.80 14.28 5.73
CA ALA A 86 18.41 15.54 5.29
C ALA A 86 18.79 15.52 3.81
N LEU A 87 19.00 14.34 3.21
CA LEU A 87 19.24 14.19 1.78
C LEU A 87 18.04 14.63 0.92
N PHE A 88 16.84 14.62 1.51
CA PHE A 88 15.57 14.90 0.84
C PHE A 88 14.87 16.15 1.38
N GLU A 89 15.52 16.90 2.28
CA GLU A 89 14.96 18.15 2.81
C GLU A 89 15.18 19.29 1.80
N ASN A 90 14.08 19.93 1.36
CA ASN A 90 14.15 21.10 0.48
C ASN A 90 14.42 22.41 1.25
N THR A 91 14.33 22.38 2.57
CA THR A 91 14.54 23.52 3.46
C THR A 91 15.26 23.06 4.72
N PRO A 92 16.31 23.75 5.17
CA PRO A 92 17.04 23.35 6.37
C PRO A 92 16.12 23.43 7.59
N ARG A 93 15.91 22.30 8.28
CA ARG A 93 15.19 22.28 9.57
C ARG A 93 16.12 22.76 10.69
N THR A 94 16.24 24.08 10.81
CA THR A 94 17.01 24.74 11.88
C THR A 94 16.31 24.74 13.25
N GLU A 95 15.04 24.33 13.32
CA GLU A 95 14.24 24.31 14.55
C GLU A 95 14.89 23.47 15.67
N LEU A 96 15.49 22.34 15.33
CA LEU A 96 16.17 21.47 16.30
C LEU A 96 17.44 22.13 16.86
N HIS A 97 18.19 22.83 16.00
CA HIS A 97 19.37 23.60 16.40
C HIS A 97 18.97 24.79 17.29
N ALA A 98 17.90 25.51 16.93
CA ALA A 98 17.38 26.61 17.73
C ALA A 98 16.90 26.16 19.13
N LEU A 99 16.24 25.00 19.22
CA LEU A 99 15.84 24.39 20.48
C LEU A 99 17.06 23.98 21.33
N TYR A 100 18.07 23.37 20.73
CA TYR A 100 19.29 22.99 21.43
C TYR A 100 20.03 24.20 22.01
N ILE A 101 20.24 25.25 21.19
CA ILE A 101 20.87 26.50 21.63
C ILE A 101 20.08 27.13 22.78
N ASN A 102 18.75 27.20 22.69
CA ASN A 102 17.91 27.77 23.74
C ASN A 102 17.97 27.01 25.07
N ASN A 103 18.17 25.68 25.04
CA ASN A 103 18.31 24.87 26.25
C ASN A 103 19.72 24.95 26.86
N LEU A 104 20.76 25.23 26.06
CA LEU A 104 22.11 25.48 26.56
C LEU A 104 22.30 26.88 27.13
N SER A 105 21.52 27.86 26.66
CA SER A 105 21.54 29.24 27.14
C SER A 105 20.72 29.47 28.42
N ARG A 106 20.33 28.39 29.11
CA ARG A 106 19.56 28.40 30.36
C ARG A 106 20.38 27.80 31.48
#